data_AF-A0A0D0X622-F1
#
_entry.id   AF-A0A0D0X622-F1
#
_cell.length_a   1.000
_cell.length_b   1.000
_cell.length_c   1.000
_cell.angle_alpha   90.00
_cell.angle_beta   90.00
_cell.angle_gamma   90.00
#
_symmetry.space_group_name_H-M   'P 1'
#
loop_
_entity.id
_entity.type
_entity.pdbx_description
1 polymer ?
#
loop_
_entity_poly.entity_id
_entity_poly.type
_entity_poly.pdbx_seq_one_letter_code
_entity_poly.pdbx_strand_id
1 'polypeptide(L)'
;MRDADTPPQEPTDDRPHPVTLTPQQCADLIRAAAAEVRERVQEWRDSPNWRNTPTNSHRYETTVGAIDALGQLRDPNTEEAVASLADAVRPVIVEWRPSRPGPEQSIYAAVERLRRTIDTST
;
A
#
# COMPACT_ATOMS: atom_id res chain seq x y z
N MET A 1 -65.67 -1.69 9.58
CA MET A 1 -65.02 -2.75 10.36
C MET A 1 -63.81 -3.21 9.57
N ARG A 2 -62.60 -2.93 10.08
CA ARG A 2 -61.25 -3.37 9.65
C ARG A 2 -60.77 -2.94 8.26
N ASP A 3 -59.85 -1.98 8.16
CA ASP A 3 -58.39 -2.03 8.42
C ASP A 3 -57.62 -2.81 7.34
N ALA A 4 -56.86 -2.08 6.53
CA ALA A 4 -55.51 -2.47 6.10
C ALA A 4 -54.80 -1.24 5.54
N ASP A 5 -54.32 -0.43 6.49
CA ASP A 5 -53.15 0.43 6.39
C ASP A 5 -52.09 -0.25 5.49
N THR A 6 -51.87 0.30 4.29
CA THR A 6 -50.73 -0.10 3.47
C THR A 6 -49.60 0.84 3.87
N PRO A 7 -48.58 0.37 4.62
CA PRO A 7 -47.46 1.24 4.94
C PRO A 7 -46.72 1.61 3.64
N PRO A 8 -46.27 2.87 3.49
CA PRO A 8 -45.42 3.23 2.36
C PRO A 8 -44.13 2.40 2.43
N GLN A 9 -43.82 1.71 1.34
CA GLN A 9 -42.55 0.98 1.22
C GLN A 9 -41.41 1.97 1.41
N GLU A 10 -40.61 1.79 2.47
CA GLU A 10 -39.36 2.54 2.63
C GLU A 10 -38.51 2.32 1.38
N PRO A 11 -37.93 3.38 0.79
CA PRO A 11 -37.00 3.22 -0.31
C PRO A 11 -35.86 2.35 0.22
N THR A 12 -35.63 1.22 -0.46
CA THR A 12 -34.49 0.34 -0.20
C THR A 12 -33.27 1.24 -0.10
N ASP A 13 -32.72 1.27 1.11
CA ASP A 13 -31.54 2.02 1.44
C ASP A 13 -30.37 1.37 0.70
N ASP A 14 -30.21 1.75 -0.57
CA ASP A 14 -29.12 1.37 -1.46
C ASP A 14 -27.88 2.19 -1.07
N ARG A 15 -27.58 2.24 0.23
CA ARG A 15 -26.29 2.70 0.72
C ARG A 15 -25.28 1.67 0.21
N PRO A 16 -24.27 2.08 -0.58
CA PRO A 16 -23.19 1.19 -0.95
C PRO A 16 -22.61 0.65 0.34
N HIS A 17 -22.76 -0.66 0.55
CA HIS A 17 -22.13 -1.32 1.68
C HIS A 17 -20.64 -1.06 1.54
N PRO A 18 -19.95 -0.52 2.56
CA PRO A 18 -18.51 -0.39 2.49
C PRO A 18 -17.97 -1.79 2.22
N VAL A 19 -17.34 -1.97 1.05
CA VAL A 19 -16.75 -3.24 0.67
C VAL A 19 -15.63 -3.51 1.66
N THR A 20 -15.91 -4.29 2.70
CA THR A 20 -14.88 -4.75 3.62
C THR A 20 -13.97 -5.68 2.84
N LEU A 21 -12.72 -5.24 2.63
CA LEU A 21 -11.73 -6.04 1.96
C LEU A 21 -11.39 -7.26 2.83
N THR A 22 -11.23 -8.41 2.18
CA THR A 22 -10.69 -9.59 2.85
C THR A 22 -9.20 -9.40 3.16
N PRO A 23 -8.64 -10.09 4.17
CA PRO A 23 -7.21 -10.05 4.45
C PRO A 23 -6.34 -10.34 3.21
N GLN A 24 -6.79 -11.25 2.34
CA GLN A 24 -6.11 -11.56 1.08
C GLN A 24 -6.10 -10.35 0.14
N GLN A 25 -7.24 -9.68 -0.06
CA GLN A 25 -7.32 -8.51 -0.93
C GLN A 25 -6.45 -7.36 -0.41
N CYS A 26 -6.42 -7.15 0.92
CA CYS A 26 -5.50 -6.21 1.55
C CYS A 26 -4.04 -6.55 1.24
N ALA A 27 -3.67 -7.83 1.37
CA ALA A 27 -2.33 -8.30 1.06
C ALA A 27 -1.91 -8.04 -0.39
N ASP A 28 -2.81 -8.34 -1.32
CA ASP A 28 -2.58 -8.16 -2.76
C ASP A 28 -2.38 -6.68 -3.09
N LEU A 29 -3.16 -5.79 -2.48
CA LEU A 29 -2.99 -4.34 -2.63
C LEU A 29 -1.66 -3.85 -2.06
N ILE A 30 -1.27 -4.29 -0.85
CA ILE A 30 0.01 -3.93 -0.23
C ILE A 30 1.17 -4.40 -1.12
N ARG A 31 1.14 -5.64 -1.60
CA ARG A 31 2.18 -6.20 -2.47
C ARG A 31 2.25 -5.48 -3.82
N ALA A 32 1.11 -5.14 -4.42
CA ALA A 32 1.06 -4.38 -5.66
C ALA A 32 1.66 -2.98 -5.49
N ALA A 33 1.29 -2.27 -4.41
CA ALA A 33 1.85 -0.95 -4.11
C ALA A 33 3.35 -1.01 -3.80
N ALA A 34 3.81 -2.05 -3.08
CA ALA A 34 5.23 -2.29 -2.82
C ALA A 34 6.00 -2.59 -4.11
N ALA A 35 5.42 -3.35 -5.04
CA ALA A 35 6.03 -3.61 -6.34
C ALA A 35 6.19 -2.32 -7.16
N GLU A 36 5.23 -1.40 -7.11
CA GLU A 36 5.38 -0.07 -7.74
C GLU A 36 6.58 0.70 -7.16
N VAL A 37 6.75 0.70 -5.83
CA VAL A 37 7.91 1.34 -5.20
C VAL A 37 9.21 0.71 -5.67
N ARG A 38 9.28 -0.63 -5.76
CA ARG A 38 10.45 -1.34 -6.27
C ARG A 38 10.80 -0.91 -7.70
N GLU A 39 9.80 -0.84 -8.58
CA GLU A 39 9.96 -0.41 -9.96
C GLU A 39 10.58 0.99 -10.03
N ARG A 40 10.03 1.97 -9.30
CA ARG A 40 10.56 3.35 -9.33
C ARG A 40 11.97 3.47 -8.76
N VAL A 41 12.29 2.70 -7.72
CA VAL A 41 13.65 2.65 -7.17
C VAL A 41 14.63 1.99 -8.14
N GLN A 42 14.20 0.97 -8.88
CA GLN A 42 15.00 0.33 -9.93
C GLN A 42 15.23 1.29 -11.11
N GLU A 43 14.19 1.97 -11.59
CA GLU A 43 14.32 3.01 -12.63
C GLU A 43 15.31 4.12 -12.22
N TRP A 44 15.27 4.54 -10.96
CA TRP A 44 16.23 5.51 -10.44
C TRP A 44 17.65 4.97 -10.40
N ARG A 45 17.82 3.69 -10.01
CA ARG A 45 19.12 3.01 -9.99
C ARG A 45 19.74 2.83 -11.38
N ASP A 46 18.91 2.64 -12.39
CA ASP A 46 19.29 2.47 -13.79
C ASP A 46 19.44 3.80 -14.55
N SER A 47 19.04 4.92 -13.92
CA SER A 47 19.18 6.25 -14.50
C SER A 47 20.64 6.62 -14.74
N PRO A 48 20.98 7.27 -15.88
CA PRO A 48 22.34 7.79 -16.11
C PRO A 48 22.75 8.86 -15.09
N ASN A 49 21.78 9.44 -14.38
CA ASN A 49 22.01 10.42 -13.32
C ASN A 49 22.20 9.79 -11.93
N TRP A 50 22.19 8.44 -11.84
CA TRP A 50 22.47 7.73 -10.59
C TRP A 50 23.86 8.11 -10.09
N ARG A 51 23.90 8.57 -8.84
CA ARG A 51 25.15 8.81 -8.13
C ARG A 51 25.33 7.70 -7.12
N ASN A 52 26.47 7.03 -7.20
CA ASN A 52 26.85 5.98 -6.25
C ASN A 52 27.32 6.58 -4.92
N THR A 53 26.43 7.30 -4.25
CA THR A 53 26.67 7.85 -2.90
C THR A 53 26.26 6.80 -1.87
N PRO A 54 26.85 6.82 -0.66
CA PRO A 54 26.43 5.95 0.42
C PRO A 54 24.94 6.09 0.75
N THR A 55 24.40 7.31 0.71
CA THR A 55 22.97 7.59 0.96
C THR A 55 22.07 6.95 -0.09
N ASN A 56 22.40 7.08 -1.38
CA ASN A 56 21.57 6.51 -2.44
C ASN A 56 21.59 4.99 -2.41
N SER A 57 22.78 4.41 -2.21
CA SER A 57 22.96 2.97 -2.09
C SER A 57 22.17 2.41 -0.89
N HIS A 58 22.27 3.06 0.27
CA HIS A 58 21.50 2.70 1.46
C HIS A 58 19.99 2.73 1.20
N ARG A 59 19.47 3.82 0.60
CA ARG A 59 18.05 3.93 0.25
C ARG A 59 17.58 2.81 -0.67
N TYR A 60 18.36 2.52 -1.70
CA TYR A 60 18.07 1.44 -2.64
C TYR A 60 18.04 0.09 -1.93
N GLU A 61 19.09 -0.24 -1.17
CA GLU A 61 19.22 -1.52 -0.45
C GLU A 61 18.13 -1.70 0.60
N THR A 62 17.85 -0.69 1.40
CA THR A 62 16.75 -0.69 2.39
C THR A 62 15.41 -0.96 1.71
N THR A 63 15.16 -0.32 0.56
CA THR A 63 13.89 -0.47 -0.16
C THR A 63 13.74 -1.86 -0.74
N VAL A 64 14.77 -2.34 -1.46
CA VAL A 64 14.75 -3.69 -2.05
C VAL A 64 14.68 -4.77 -0.97
N GLY A 65 15.47 -4.65 0.09
CA GLY A 65 15.49 -5.62 1.18
C GLY A 65 14.14 -5.74 1.91
N ALA A 66 13.47 -4.62 2.17
CA ALA A 66 12.14 -4.64 2.79
C ALA A 66 11.07 -5.27 1.88
N ILE A 67 11.12 -5.00 0.57
CA ILE A 67 10.16 -5.56 -0.40
C ILE A 67 10.43 -7.05 -0.66
N ASP A 68 11.69 -7.47 -0.70
CA ASP A 68 12.03 -8.89 -0.81
C ASP A 68 11.60 -9.65 0.46
N ALA A 69 11.74 -9.05 1.66
CA ALA A 69 11.23 -9.61 2.91
C ALA A 69 9.69 -9.74 2.90
N LEU A 70 8.97 -8.73 2.41
CA LEU A 70 7.52 -8.81 2.18
C LEU A 70 7.16 -10.00 1.29
N GLY A 71 7.92 -10.23 0.22
CA GLY A 71 7.72 -11.36 -0.71
C GLY A 71 7.90 -12.74 -0.10
N GLN A 72 8.55 -12.85 1.06
CA GLN A 72 8.70 -14.11 1.81
C GLN A 72 7.53 -14.38 2.77
N LEU A 73 6.66 -13.39 3.00
CA LEU A 73 5.51 -13.55 3.89
C LEU A 73 4.37 -14.28 3.17
N ARG A 74 3.82 -15.27 3.86
CA ARG A 74 2.67 -16.05 3.37
C ARG A 74 1.44 -15.18 3.22
N ASP A 75 0.52 -15.67 2.39
CA ASP A 75 -0.81 -15.09 2.25
C ASP A 75 -1.55 -15.02 3.59
N PRO A 76 -2.02 -13.84 4.00
CA PRO A 76 -2.68 -13.66 5.28
C PRO A 76 -4.14 -14.13 5.20
N ASN A 77 -4.57 -14.84 6.24
CA ASN A 77 -5.97 -15.18 6.47
C ASN A 77 -6.57 -14.42 7.67
N THR A 78 -5.78 -13.57 8.34
CA THR A 78 -6.21 -12.73 9.47
C THR A 78 -5.71 -11.30 9.31
N GLU A 79 -6.33 -10.37 10.02
CA GLU A 79 -5.92 -8.96 10.09
C GLU A 79 -4.51 -8.80 10.68
N GLU A 80 -4.14 -9.62 11.69
CA GLU A 80 -2.79 -9.58 12.28
C GLU A 80 -1.70 -9.98 11.28
N ALA A 81 -2.03 -10.89 10.37
CA ALA A 81 -1.12 -11.27 9.30
C ALA A 81 -0.99 -10.15 8.25
N VAL A 82 -2.05 -9.36 8.01
CA VAL A 82 -1.96 -8.12 7.19
C VAL A 82 -1.09 -7.07 7.89
N ALA A 83 -1.22 -6.89 9.20
CA ALA A 83 -0.35 -5.99 9.97
C ALA A 83 1.13 -6.38 9.86
N SER A 84 1.43 -7.69 9.81
CA SER A 84 2.80 -8.18 9.59
C SER A 84 3.35 -7.80 8.20
N LEU A 85 2.50 -7.76 7.17
CA LEU A 85 2.88 -7.26 5.84
C LEU A 85 3.19 -5.76 5.88
N ALA A 86 2.37 -4.98 6.58
CA ALA A 86 2.58 -3.55 6.76
C ALA A 86 3.88 -3.24 7.52
N ASP A 87 4.19 -4.02 8.56
CA ASP A 87 5.43 -3.89 9.32
C ASP A 87 6.67 -4.20 8.47
N ALA A 88 6.58 -5.18 7.56
CA ALA A 88 7.70 -5.53 6.67
C ALA A 88 8.11 -4.37 5.76
N VAL A 89 7.16 -3.53 5.32
CA VAL A 89 7.42 -2.36 4.45
C VAL A 89 7.58 -1.05 5.21
N ARG A 90 7.43 -1.05 6.53
CA ARG A 90 7.62 0.14 7.37
C ARG A 90 8.98 0.84 7.19
N PRO A 91 10.11 0.13 7.01
CA PRO A 91 11.40 0.78 6.72
C PRO A 91 11.34 1.66 5.46
N VAL A 92 10.60 1.24 4.43
CA VAL A 92 10.45 1.98 3.17
C VAL A 92 9.74 3.31 3.41
N ILE A 93 8.66 3.30 4.19
CA ILE A 93 7.88 4.50 4.51
C ILE A 93 8.70 5.51 5.32
N VAL A 94 9.57 5.03 6.20
CA VAL A 94 10.42 5.90 7.04
C VAL A 94 11.56 6.52 6.23
N GLU A 95 12.15 5.75 5.32
CA GLU A 95 13.32 6.13 4.52
C GLU A 95 12.98 7.24 3.51
N TRP A 96 11.83 7.14 2.85
CA TRP A 96 11.44 8.08 1.79
C TRP A 96 10.67 9.28 2.36
N ARG A 97 11.30 10.46 2.29
CA ARG A 97 10.73 11.74 2.71
C ARG A 97 10.42 12.63 1.50
N PRO A 98 9.54 13.64 1.65
CA PRO A 98 9.30 14.61 0.59
C PRO A 98 10.62 15.20 0.09
N SER A 99 10.95 14.97 -1.17
CA SER A 99 12.22 15.37 -1.77
C SER A 99 12.04 16.56 -2.71
N ARG A 100 13.18 17.16 -3.11
CA ARG A 100 13.24 18.12 -4.22
C ARG A 100 12.81 17.44 -5.54
N PRO A 101 12.48 18.22 -6.59
CA PRO A 101 12.14 17.68 -7.91
C PRO A 101 13.23 16.74 -8.43
N GLY A 102 12.82 15.58 -8.94
CA GLY A 102 13.72 14.53 -9.40
C GLY A 102 13.09 13.14 -9.30
N PRO A 103 13.87 12.08 -9.59
CA PRO A 103 13.38 10.69 -9.50
C PRO A 103 12.91 10.31 -8.09
N GLU A 104 13.46 10.94 -7.04
CA GLU A 104 13.02 10.75 -5.66
C GLU A 104 11.54 11.15 -5.46
N GLN A 105 11.00 12.06 -6.27
CA GLN A 105 9.60 12.50 -6.18
C GLN A 105 8.63 11.42 -6.68
N SER A 106 8.95 10.71 -7.76
CA SER A 106 8.10 9.62 -8.26
C SER A 106 8.12 8.44 -7.30
N ILE A 107 9.27 8.17 -6.68
CA ILE A 107 9.41 7.15 -5.63
C ILE A 107 8.58 7.55 -4.40
N TYR A 108 8.73 8.78 -3.91
CA TYR A 108 7.94 9.27 -2.77
C TYR A 108 6.43 9.20 -3.04
N ALA A 109 5.98 9.54 -4.25
CA ALA A 109 4.58 9.42 -4.62
C ALA A 109 4.07 7.96 -4.56
N ALA A 110 4.88 6.99 -4.98
CA ALA A 110 4.57 5.57 -4.86
C ALA A 110 4.54 5.12 -3.38
N VAL A 111 5.49 5.59 -2.56
CA VAL A 111 5.52 5.31 -1.11
C VAL A 111 4.28 5.86 -0.41
N GLU A 112 3.80 7.04 -0.79
CA GLU A 112 2.57 7.62 -0.24
C GLU A 112 1.31 6.88 -0.70
N ARG A 113 1.34 6.19 -1.84
CA ARG A 113 0.25 5.26 -2.21
C ARG A 113 0.33 4.00 -1.37
N LEU A 114 1.51 3.41 -1.20
CA LEU A 114 1.72 2.26 -0.31
C LEU A 114 1.25 2.54 1.12
N ARG A 115 1.62 3.69 1.67
CA ARG A 115 1.17 4.13 2.99
C ARG A 115 -0.36 4.22 3.08
N ARG A 116 -1.01 4.87 2.11
CA ARG A 116 -2.48 4.95 2.05
C ARG A 116 -3.13 3.57 1.95
N THR A 117 -2.54 2.66 1.17
CA THR A 117 -3.02 1.28 1.07
C THR A 117 -2.98 0.57 2.41
N ILE A 118 -1.90 0.73 3.18
CA ILE A 118 -1.77 0.18 4.52
C ILE A 118 -2.82 0.78 5.46
N ASP A 119 -2.93 2.12 5.49
CA ASP A 119 -3.91 2.83 6.35
C ASP A 119 -5.37 2.43 6.04
N THR A 120 -5.67 1.98 4.81
CA THR A 120 -7.00 1.44 4.44
C THR A 120 -7.17 -0.06 4.68
N SER A 121 -6.09 -0.79 4.96
CA SER A 121 -6.05 -2.24 5.09
C SER A 121 -5.93 -2.75 6.53
N THR A 122 -5.66 -1.85 7.48
CA THR A 122 -5.49 -2.10 8.93
C THR A 122 -6.38 -1.16 9.73
#